data_AF-A0A4W5LPG3-F1
#
_entry.id   AF-A0A4W5LPG3-F1
#
_cell.length_a   1.000
_cell.length_b   1.000
_cell.length_c   1.000
_cell.angle_alpha   90.00
_cell.angle_beta   90.00
_cell.angle_gamma   90.00
#
_symmetry.space_group_name_H-M   'P 1'
#
loop_
_entity.id
_entity.type
_entity.pdbx_description
1 polymer ?
#
loop_
_entity_poly.entity_id
_entity_poly.type
_entity_poly.pdbx_seq_one_letter_code
_entity_poly.pdbx_strand_id
1 'polypeptide(L)'
;MLPPHVILAIAKGYGEVLTTCCGEAEAQTCFDTKKATFQHAIAKRVAELKALCIVHKTFGDRVVKAKKLIQYSQKMPQASFQEMGGMVDKIVATVAPCCSGDMVTCMKERVNYVFSQPLNLSPL
;
A
#
# COMPACT_ATOMS: atom_id res chain seq x y z
N MET A 1 3.90 -2.04 13.34
CA MET A 1 2.55 -1.45 13.29
C MET A 1 2.04 -1.49 11.86
N LEU A 2 0.72 -1.58 11.64
CA LEU A 2 0.14 -1.47 10.29
C LEU A 2 -0.07 0.00 9.93
N PRO A 3 0.30 0.46 8.72
CA PRO A 3 -0.01 1.82 8.28
C PRO A 3 -1.52 2.09 8.24
N PRO A 4 -1.99 3.31 8.55
CA PRO A 4 -3.43 3.61 8.63
C PRO A 4 -4.18 3.34 7.33
N HIS A 5 -3.58 3.65 6.18
CA HIS A 5 -4.20 3.39 4.88
C HIS A 5 -4.48 1.90 4.62
N VAL A 6 -3.68 1.00 5.20
CA VAL A 6 -3.93 -0.44 5.10
C VAL A 6 -5.06 -0.86 6.03
N ILE A 7 -5.12 -0.31 7.25
CA ILE A 7 -6.23 -0.56 8.17
C ILE A 7 -7.56 -0.14 7.52
N LEU A 8 -7.59 1.03 6.91
CA LEU A 8 -8.77 1.53 6.19
C LEU A 8 -9.14 0.65 4.99
N ALA A 9 -8.16 0.21 4.19
CA ALA A 9 -8.41 -0.70 3.08
C ALA A 9 -8.95 -2.06 3.55
N ILE A 10 -8.47 -2.58 4.69
CA ILE A 10 -8.98 -3.80 5.31
C ILE A 10 -10.42 -3.61 5.77
N ALA A 11 -10.72 -2.51 6.48
CA ALA A 11 -12.07 -2.24 6.95
C ALA A 11 -13.07 -2.14 5.78
N LYS A 12 -12.68 -1.42 4.71
CA LYS A 12 -13.49 -1.30 3.49
C LYS A 12 -13.72 -2.66 2.83
N GLY A 13 -12.65 -3.42 2.55
CA GLY A 13 -12.78 -4.72 1.88
C GLY A 13 -13.56 -5.75 2.70
N TYR A 14 -13.45 -5.71 4.03
CA TYR A 14 -14.27 -6.55 4.90
C TYR A 14 -15.75 -6.17 4.81
N GLY A 15 -16.08 -4.87 4.80
CA GLY A 15 -17.43 -4.38 4.58
C GLY A 15 -18.01 -4.82 3.22
N GLU A 16 -17.21 -4.82 2.16
CA GLU A 16 -17.61 -5.32 0.82
C GLU A 16 -17.91 -6.83 0.85
N VAL A 17 -17.11 -7.63 1.57
CA VAL A 17 -17.36 -9.07 1.77
C VAL A 17 -18.70 -9.28 2.48
N LEU A 18 -18.96 -8.56 3.57
CA LEU A 18 -20.22 -8.66 4.31
C LEU A 18 -21.41 -8.27 3.44
N THR A 19 -21.31 -7.13 2.75
CA THR A 19 -22.38 -6.63 1.87
C THR A 19 -22.72 -7.63 0.78
N THR A 20 -21.72 -8.36 0.26
CA THR A 20 -21.96 -9.36 -0.78
C THR A 20 -22.53 -10.67 -0.23
N CYS A 21 -22.16 -11.09 1.00
CA CYS A 21 -22.50 -12.43 1.50
C CYS A 21 -23.72 -12.47 2.43
N CYS A 22 -24.06 -11.38 3.12
CA CYS A 22 -25.11 -11.40 4.14
C CYS A 22 -26.54 -11.65 3.59
N GLY A 23 -26.77 -11.43 2.29
CA GLY A 23 -28.05 -11.67 1.63
C GLY A 23 -28.15 -13.01 0.88
N GLU A 24 -27.08 -13.80 0.86
CA GLU A 24 -27.02 -15.07 0.12
C GLU A 24 -27.68 -16.21 0.91
N ALA A 25 -28.33 -17.15 0.21
CA ALA A 25 -28.93 -18.33 0.84
C ALA A 25 -27.89 -19.15 1.62
N GLU A 26 -26.66 -19.21 1.10
CA GLU A 26 -25.50 -19.88 1.70
C GLU A 26 -24.48 -18.86 2.24
N ALA A 27 -24.93 -17.95 3.10
CA ALA A 27 -24.13 -16.84 3.63
C ALA A 27 -22.81 -17.28 4.26
N GLN A 28 -22.80 -18.40 5.01
CA GLN A 28 -21.60 -18.93 5.66
C GLN A 28 -20.56 -19.38 4.63
N THR A 29 -20.98 -20.16 3.64
CA THR A 29 -20.12 -20.66 2.55
C THR A 29 -19.56 -19.50 1.71
N CYS A 30 -20.40 -18.50 1.39
CA CYS A 30 -19.95 -17.28 0.72
C CYS A 30 -18.87 -16.56 1.55
N PHE A 31 -19.14 -16.35 2.84
CA PHE A 31 -18.25 -15.63 3.72
C PHE A 31 -16.91 -16.35 3.88
N ASP A 32 -16.90 -17.66 4.14
CA ASP A 32 -15.67 -18.42 4.34
C ASP A 32 -14.78 -18.40 3.09
N THR A 33 -15.38 -18.54 1.91
CA THR A 33 -14.67 -18.47 0.63
C THR A 33 -14.04 -17.08 0.42
N LYS A 34 -14.85 -16.01 0.52
CA LYS A 34 -14.37 -14.64 0.27
C LYS A 34 -13.39 -14.17 1.35
N LYS A 35 -13.63 -14.53 2.61
CA LYS A 35 -12.74 -14.23 3.73
C LYS A 35 -11.37 -14.86 3.54
N ALA A 36 -11.28 -16.12 3.09
CA ALA A 36 -9.99 -16.77 2.86
C ALA A 36 -9.15 -16.01 1.81
N THR A 37 -9.75 -15.68 0.66
CA THR A 37 -9.08 -14.88 -0.39
C THR A 37 -8.67 -13.50 0.12
N PHE A 38 -9.57 -12.84 0.85
CA PHE A 38 -9.34 -11.53 1.43
C PHE A 38 -8.19 -11.53 2.45
N GLN A 39 -8.19 -12.50 3.38
CA GLN A 39 -7.13 -12.68 4.37
C GLN A 39 -5.78 -12.94 3.73
N HIS A 40 -5.73 -13.74 2.66
CA HIS A 40 -4.50 -13.98 1.92
C HIS A 40 -3.93 -12.68 1.32
N ALA A 41 -4.79 -11.87 0.67
CA ALA A 41 -4.39 -10.59 0.12
C ALA A 41 -3.86 -9.63 1.20
N ILE A 42 -4.52 -9.59 2.36
CA ILE A 42 -4.07 -8.81 3.52
C ILE A 42 -2.71 -9.30 4.01
N ALA A 43 -2.55 -10.60 4.25
CA ALA A 43 -1.32 -11.16 4.76
C ALA A 43 -0.13 -10.83 3.85
N LYS A 44 -0.31 -10.93 2.53
CA LYS A 44 0.68 -10.52 1.54
C LYS A 44 1.05 -9.03 1.67
N ARG A 45 0.06 -8.13 1.73
CA ARG A 45 0.30 -6.68 1.87
C ARG A 45 1.00 -6.32 3.18
N VAL A 46 0.60 -6.95 4.27
CA VAL A 46 1.22 -6.77 5.58
C VAL A 46 2.68 -7.24 5.56
N ALA A 47 2.97 -8.38 4.94
CA ALA A 47 4.33 -8.88 4.80
C ALA A 47 5.21 -7.94 3.96
N GLU A 48 4.70 -7.43 2.84
CA GLU A 48 5.40 -6.45 1.98
C GLU A 48 5.76 -5.16 2.77
N LEU A 49 4.84 -4.64 3.58
CA LEU A 49 5.05 -3.44 4.39
C LEU A 49 6.03 -3.67 5.53
N LYS A 50 5.92 -4.82 6.23
CA LYS A 50 6.89 -5.20 7.27
C LYS A 50 8.29 -5.32 6.68
N ALA A 51 8.43 -5.98 5.54
CA ALA A 51 9.71 -6.10 4.85
C ALA A 51 10.28 -4.73 4.44
N LEU A 52 9.43 -3.81 3.97
CA LEU A 52 9.84 -2.44 3.65
C LEU A 52 10.37 -1.70 4.89
N CYS A 53 9.68 -1.80 6.03
CA CYS A 53 10.12 -1.18 7.28
C CYS A 53 11.43 -1.78 7.80
N ILE A 54 11.64 -3.10 7.65
CA ILE A 54 12.91 -3.76 7.98
C ILE A 54 14.03 -3.22 7.08
N VAL A 55 13.82 -3.16 5.77
CA VAL A 55 14.81 -2.61 4.82
C VAL A 55 15.15 -1.15 5.16
N HIS A 56 14.15 -0.32 5.45
CA HIS A 56 14.37 1.06 5.85
C HIS A 56 15.17 1.16 7.15
N LYS A 57 14.82 0.36 8.17
CA LYS A 57 15.54 0.35 9.45
C LYS A 57 17.00 -0.09 9.31
N THR A 58 17.27 -1.07 8.46
CA THR A 58 18.61 -1.65 8.28
C THR A 58 19.49 -0.82 7.35
N PHE A 59 18.93 -0.26 6.28
CA PHE A 59 19.71 0.32 5.18
C PHE A 59 19.39 1.79 4.88
N GLY A 60 18.37 2.36 5.52
CA GLY A 60 17.93 3.74 5.34
C GLY A 60 17.28 4.03 3.99
N ASP A 61 16.96 5.31 3.77
CA ASP A 61 16.19 5.80 2.63
C ASP A 61 16.86 5.54 1.28
N ARG A 62 18.20 5.57 1.20
CA ARG A 62 18.92 5.37 -0.05
C ARG A 62 18.59 4.02 -0.71
N VAL A 63 18.55 2.95 0.09
CA VAL A 63 18.25 1.60 -0.41
C VAL A 63 16.77 1.44 -0.70
N VAL A 64 15.91 2.04 0.11
CA VAL A 64 14.46 2.07 -0.15
C VAL A 64 14.17 2.79 -1.48
N LYS A 65 14.77 3.95 -1.70
CA LYS A 65 14.68 4.74 -2.94
C LYS A 65 15.13 3.91 -4.14
N ALA A 66 16.31 3.29 -4.10
CA ALA A 66 16.80 2.46 -5.19
C ALA A 66 15.86 1.29 -5.51
N LYS A 67 15.38 0.57 -4.48
CA LYS A 67 14.42 -0.53 -4.64
C LYS A 67 13.12 -0.08 -5.27
N LYS A 68 12.58 1.07 -4.83
CA LYS A 68 11.33 1.62 -5.34
C LYS A 68 11.49 2.15 -6.76
N LEU A 69 12.61 2.77 -7.08
CA LEU A 69 12.91 3.22 -8.43
C LEU A 69 12.92 2.04 -9.41
N ILE A 70 13.65 0.96 -9.10
CA ILE A 70 13.65 -0.26 -9.93
C ILE A 70 12.22 -0.82 -10.07
N GLN A 71 11.49 -0.96 -8.96
CA GLN A 71 10.14 -1.52 -8.94
C GLN A 71 9.17 -0.71 -9.82
N TYR A 72 9.21 0.62 -9.73
CA TYR A 72 8.26 1.47 -10.44
C TYR A 72 8.67 1.73 -11.89
N SER A 73 9.96 1.80 -12.21
CA SER A 73 10.41 1.89 -13.60
C SER A 73 9.99 0.66 -14.41
N GLN A 74 9.93 -0.53 -13.77
CA GLN A 74 9.38 -1.73 -14.41
C GLN A 74 7.87 -1.68 -14.60
N LYS A 75 7.14 -1.06 -13.67
CA LYS A 75 5.66 -0.95 -13.73
C LYS A 75 5.18 0.13 -14.68
N MET A 76 5.96 1.20 -14.84
CA MET A 76 5.63 2.40 -15.58
C MET A 76 6.78 2.74 -16.54
N PRO A 77 7.11 1.85 -17.50
CA PRO A 77 8.26 2.06 -18.39
C PRO A 77 8.12 3.29 -19.29
N GLN A 78 6.90 3.81 -19.47
CA GLN A 78 6.60 5.01 -20.24
C GLN A 78 6.97 6.32 -19.52
N ALA A 79 7.21 6.28 -18.21
CA ALA A 79 7.49 7.48 -17.43
C ALA A 79 8.94 7.94 -17.57
N SER A 80 9.16 9.25 -17.60
CA SER A 80 10.51 9.79 -17.59
C SER A 80 11.21 9.53 -16.25
N PHE A 81 12.54 9.54 -16.27
CA PHE A 81 13.34 9.37 -15.04
C PHE A 81 13.02 10.44 -13.98
N GLN A 82 12.76 11.68 -14.41
CA GLN A 82 12.44 12.79 -13.50
C GLN A 82 11.07 12.58 -12.83
N GLU A 83 10.06 12.17 -13.60
CA GLU A 83 8.74 11.80 -13.07
C GLU A 83 8.86 10.64 -12.08
N MET A 84 9.63 9.60 -12.45
CA MET A 84 9.85 8.44 -11.58
C MET A 84 10.58 8.80 -10.29
N GLY A 85 11.62 9.62 -10.38
CA GLY A 85 12.39 10.09 -9.23
C GLY A 85 11.52 10.88 -8.26
N GLY A 86 10.77 11.87 -8.76
CA GLY A 86 9.87 12.68 -7.93
C GLY A 86 8.74 11.87 -7.29
N MET A 87 8.21 10.87 -7.99
CA MET A 87 7.24 9.93 -7.45
C MET A 87 7.85 9.07 -6.32
N VAL A 88 9.02 8.49 -6.56
CA VAL A 88 9.70 7.64 -5.58
C VAL A 88 10.07 8.42 -4.32
N ASP A 89 10.50 9.68 -4.44
CA ASP A 89 10.83 10.53 -3.29
C ASP A 89 9.62 10.74 -2.38
N LYS A 90 8.44 10.98 -2.96
CA LYS A 90 7.18 11.06 -2.21
C LYS A 90 6.83 9.73 -1.53
N ILE A 91 7.09 8.60 -2.19
CA ILE A 91 6.87 7.27 -1.57
C ILE A 91 7.81 7.08 -0.39
N VAL A 92 9.09 7.39 -0.53
CA VAL A 92 10.11 7.26 0.52
C VAL A 92 9.74 8.13 1.73
N ALA A 93 9.23 9.34 1.51
CA ALA A 93 8.76 10.23 2.58
C ALA A 93 7.65 9.62 3.45
N THR A 94 6.84 8.69 2.91
CA THR A 94 5.84 7.97 3.73
C THR A 94 6.45 6.90 4.63
N VAL A 95 7.64 6.38 4.30
CA VAL A 95 8.16 5.15 4.92
C VAL A 95 8.51 5.38 6.39
N ALA A 96 9.30 6.42 6.70
CA ALA A 96 9.69 6.72 8.07
C ALA A 96 8.48 6.90 9.03
N PRO A 97 7.51 7.81 8.76
CA PRO A 97 6.36 8.00 9.67
C PRO A 97 5.43 6.78 9.72
N CYS A 98 5.19 6.09 8.60
CA CYS A 98 4.35 4.90 8.60
C CYS A 98 5.00 3.73 9.36
N CYS A 99 6.33 3.59 9.31
CA CYS A 99 7.05 2.51 10.00
C CYS A 99 7.27 2.79 11.49
N SER A 100 7.38 4.06 11.90
CA SER A 100 7.48 4.45 13.31
C SER A 100 6.15 4.39 14.06
N GLY A 101 5.03 4.39 13.33
CA GLY A 101 3.69 4.41 13.91
C GLY A 101 3.08 5.81 14.04
N ASP A 102 3.74 6.84 13.49
CA ASP A 102 3.15 8.16 13.35
C ASP A 102 2.07 8.15 12.27
N MET A 103 0.86 7.79 12.69
CA MET A 103 -0.29 7.60 11.81
C MET A 103 -0.70 8.90 11.10
N VAL A 104 -0.60 10.04 11.77
CA VAL A 104 -1.03 11.33 11.24
C VAL A 104 -0.08 11.78 10.14
N THR A 105 1.23 11.76 10.41
CA THR A 105 2.23 12.12 9.40
C THR A 105 2.25 11.12 8.26
N CYS A 106 2.10 9.82 8.54
CA CYS A 106 1.99 8.78 7.52
C CYS A 106 0.85 9.06 6.53
N MET A 107 -0.34 9.43 7.03
CA MET A 107 -1.48 9.75 6.17
C MET A 107 -1.29 11.08 5.43
N LYS A 108 -0.72 12.10 6.09
CA LYS A 108 -0.39 13.38 5.45
C LYS A 108 0.55 13.18 4.26
N GLU A 109 1.65 12.46 4.43
CA GLU A 109 2.59 12.21 3.34
C GLU A 109 2.00 11.34 2.24
N ARG A 110 1.13 10.39 2.60
CA ARG A 110 0.41 9.58 1.62
C ARG A 110 -0.55 10.42 0.77
N VAL A 111 -1.26 11.36 1.39
CA VAL A 111 -2.13 12.34 0.71
C VAL A 111 -1.28 13.17 -0.25
N ASN A 112 -0.17 13.74 0.23
CA ASN A 112 0.76 14.50 -0.61
C ASN A 112 1.23 13.69 -1.82
N TYR A 113 1.59 12.42 -1.62
CA TYR A 113 1.95 11.50 -2.69
C TYR A 113 0.83 11.36 -3.73
N VAL A 114 -0.39 10.99 -3.31
CA VAL A 114 -1.52 10.72 -4.21
C VAL A 114 -1.93 11.96 -5.01
N PHE A 115 -2.04 13.13 -4.36
CA PHE A 115 -2.51 14.36 -5.02
C PHE A 115 -1.45 15.01 -5.91
N SER A 116 -0.18 14.67 -5.74
CA SER A 116 0.92 15.27 -6.49
C SER A 116 1.48 14.35 -7.59
N GLN A 117 0.84 13.21 -7.88
CA GLN A 117 1.23 12.34 -8.99
C GLN A 117 0.56 12.79 -10.28
N PRO A 118 1.28 12.83 -11.42
CA PRO A 118 0.67 13.07 -12.71
C PRO A 118 -0.22 11.88 -13.12
N LEU A 119 -1.29 12.15 -13.88
CA LEU A 119 -2.33 11.18 -14.23
C LEU A 119 -1.77 9.90 -14.89
N ASN A 120 -0.67 10.02 -15.65
CA ASN A 120 0.05 8.94 -16.33
C ASN A 120 0.82 7.98 -15.40
N LEU A 121 0.97 8.33 -14.11
CA LEU A 121 1.68 7.59 -13.07
C LEU A 121 0.74 7.01 -11.99
N SER A 122 -0.57 7.15 -12.17
CA SER A 122 -1.57 6.57 -11.28
C SER A 122 -1.54 5.05 -11.41
N PRO A 123 -1.28 4.27 -10.35
CA PRO A 123 -1.53 2.84 -10.40
C PRO A 123 -3.06 2.65 -10.40
N LEU A 124 -3.60 2.11 -11.50
CA LEU A 124 -4.91 1.45 -11.51
C LEU A 124 -5.01 0.46 -10.33
#